data_AF-A0A3R9MQ17-F1
#
_entry.id   AF-A0A3R9MQ17-F1
#
_cell.length_a   1.000
_cell.length_b   1.000
_cell.length_c   1.000
_cell.angle_alpha   90.00
_cell.angle_beta   90.00
_cell.angle_gamma   90.00
#
_symmetry.space_group_name_H-M   'P 1'
#
loop_
_entity.id
_entity.type
_entity.pdbx_description
1 polymer ?
#
loop_
_entity_poly.entity_id
_entity_poly.type
_entity_poly.pdbx_seq_one_letter_code
_entity_poly.pdbx_strand_id
1 'polypeptide(L)'
;MAIFLGYLIGQIFRLSKASDDQIVTKDFIYQPKTVRPIFLSLLLGVSLNGLLVLGNQYRVFQTIGQFFSLLTVTSHHLLSTFVMGLLNILSAWVGNSQVFALNSIADDSFALENLTYAVTNHTTTGIPYLYTLTNLYRSYGMVAGVGSVLALLVAILLVSRSQKDKKVSFLSIFPSLFNNGAPFMVGIPVLLNLLYVIPFLLIPLVNMGMAALALCFKLMPAAVYPVPDGTPSILYAFIGTGGSLRALAVSLLCFALDVVLYIPFVRIGNQVRKDLLEEGGSHENL
;
A
#
# COMPACT_ATOMS: atom_id res chain seq x y z
N MET A 1 1.31 -8.50 6.68
CA MET A 1 1.80 -8.68 8.06
C MET A 1 3.16 -9.35 8.09
N ALA A 2 3.48 -10.24 7.13
CA ALA A 2 4.78 -10.90 7.06
C ALA A 2 5.98 -9.94 7.02
N ILE A 3 5.86 -8.78 6.36
CA ILE A 3 6.96 -7.82 6.24
C ILE A 3 7.22 -7.08 7.57
N PHE A 4 6.16 -6.61 8.24
CA PHE A 4 6.26 -6.00 9.57
C PHE A 4 6.80 -6.99 10.60
N LEU A 5 6.29 -8.23 10.57
CA LEU A 5 6.75 -9.31 11.42
C LEU A 5 8.24 -9.60 11.16
N GLY A 6 8.65 -9.68 9.89
CA GLY A 6 10.05 -9.84 9.49
C GLY A 6 10.94 -8.69 9.97
N TYR A 7 10.47 -7.45 9.92
CA TYR A 7 11.18 -6.29 10.46
C TYR A 7 11.32 -6.34 11.99
N LEU A 8 10.24 -6.67 12.72
CA LEU A 8 10.26 -6.83 14.18
C LEU A 8 11.20 -7.96 14.60
N ILE A 9 11.13 -9.10 13.91
CA ILE A 9 12.05 -10.22 14.13
C ILE A 9 13.48 -9.74 13.88
N GLY A 10 13.76 -9.03 12.79
CA GLY A 10 15.06 -8.43 12.49
C GLY A 10 15.57 -7.47 13.57
N GLN A 11 14.70 -6.63 14.15
CA GLN A 11 15.05 -5.75 15.27
C GLN A 11 15.37 -6.53 16.55
N ILE A 12 14.63 -7.60 16.84
CA ILE A 12 14.89 -8.49 18.00
C ILE A 12 16.28 -9.13 17.87
N PHE A 13 16.64 -9.61 16.67
CA PHE A 13 17.98 -10.14 16.40
C PHE A 13 19.07 -9.06 16.48
N ARG A 14 18.79 -7.82 16.06
CA ARG A 14 19.74 -6.70 16.17
C ARG A 14 19.98 -6.26 17.62
N LEU A 15 18.94 -6.27 18.46
CA LEU A 15 19.03 -5.95 19.89
C LEU A 15 19.71 -7.08 20.69
N SER A 16 19.61 -8.31 20.21
CA SER A 16 20.32 -9.47 20.74
C SER A 16 21.74 -9.54 20.15
N LYS A 17 22.62 -8.63 20.57
CA LYS A 17 24.02 -8.49 20.12
C LYS A 17 24.74 -9.84 19.90
N ALA A 18 25.34 -10.02 18.71
CA ALA A 18 26.32 -11.06 18.39
C ALA A 18 27.77 -10.68 18.82
N SER A 19 27.92 -9.82 19.84
CA SER A 19 29.20 -9.19 20.21
C SER A 19 29.72 -9.67 21.57
N ASP A 20 29.44 -10.92 21.94
CA ASP A 20 29.95 -11.51 23.18
C ASP A 20 30.56 -12.90 22.93
N ASP A 21 31.02 -13.14 21.70
CA ASP A 21 31.86 -14.29 21.37
C ASP A 21 33.31 -13.99 21.80
N GLN A 22 33.53 -13.91 23.11
CA GLN A 22 34.85 -14.24 23.63
C GLN A 22 35.03 -15.75 23.48
N ILE A 23 36.03 -16.17 22.69
CA ILE A 23 36.48 -17.55 22.68
C ILE A 23 37.09 -17.83 24.05
N VAL A 24 36.26 -18.27 24.99
CA VAL A 24 36.69 -18.74 26.31
C VAL A 24 36.83 -20.25 26.27
N THR A 25 37.94 -20.71 26.82
CA THR A 25 38.68 -21.96 26.62
C THR A 25 37.89 -23.27 26.88
N LYS A 26 38.52 -24.35 26.39
CA LYS A 26 38.19 -25.79 26.21
C LYS A 26 37.20 -26.55 27.13
N ASP A 27 36.66 -26.00 28.21
CA ASP A 27 35.90 -26.79 29.21
C ASP A 27 34.52 -26.23 29.60
N PHE A 28 33.86 -25.43 28.74
CA PHE A 28 32.50 -24.96 29.02
C PHE A 28 31.48 -25.36 27.94
N ILE A 29 30.34 -25.88 28.42
CA ILE A 29 29.18 -26.29 27.62
C ILE A 29 28.75 -25.14 26.72
N TYR A 30 28.81 -25.35 25.40
CA TYR A 30 28.32 -24.42 24.38
C TYR A 30 26.81 -24.19 24.60
N GLN A 31 26.43 -23.10 25.26
CA GLN A 31 25.05 -22.65 25.28
C GLN A 31 24.85 -21.71 24.10
N PRO A 32 24.22 -22.14 22.99
CA PRO A 32 23.93 -21.23 21.89
C PRO A 32 22.93 -20.18 22.39
N LYS A 33 23.44 -19.03 22.85
CA LYS A 33 22.64 -17.86 23.27
C LYS A 33 21.79 -17.31 22.12
N THR A 34 22.05 -17.75 20.88
CA THR A 34 21.23 -17.59 19.67
C THR A 34 19.87 -18.29 19.74
N VAL A 35 19.69 -19.30 20.60
CA VAL A 35 18.38 -19.97 20.76
C VAL A 35 17.33 -19.06 21.39
N ARG A 36 17.72 -18.16 22.30
CA ARG A 36 16.79 -17.19 22.93
C ARG A 36 16.11 -16.27 21.91
N PRO A 37 16.83 -15.53 21.04
CA PRO A 37 16.19 -14.66 20.04
C PRO A 37 15.41 -15.46 18.99
N ILE A 38 15.87 -16.66 18.59
CA ILE A 38 15.11 -17.55 17.71
C ILE A 38 13.78 -17.92 18.36
N PHE A 39 13.80 -18.42 19.59
CA PHE A 39 12.60 -18.86 20.31
C PHE A 39 11.64 -17.70 20.59
N LEU A 40 12.16 -16.53 20.99
CA LEU A 40 11.36 -15.31 21.17
C LEU A 40 10.71 -14.87 19.86
N SER A 41 11.47 -14.84 18.77
CA SER A 41 10.95 -14.45 17.45
C SER A 41 9.87 -15.41 16.93
N LEU A 42 10.04 -16.71 17.20
CA LEU A 42 9.11 -17.75 16.79
C LEU A 42 7.84 -17.70 17.63
N LEU A 43 7.96 -17.49 18.94
CA LEU A 43 6.82 -17.34 19.84
C LEU A 43 6.02 -16.06 19.55
N LEU A 44 6.69 -14.93 19.33
CA LEU A 44 6.04 -13.69 18.90
C LEU A 44 5.33 -13.86 17.55
N GLY A 45 5.99 -14.52 16.59
CA GLY A 45 5.44 -14.77 15.26
C GLY A 45 4.21 -15.66 15.30
N VAL A 46 4.25 -16.75 16.07
CA VAL A 46 3.12 -17.67 16.27
C VAL A 46 1.98 -16.98 17.03
N SER A 47 2.28 -16.20 18.09
CA SER A 47 1.24 -15.48 18.84
C SER A 47 0.56 -14.40 18.00
N LEU A 48 1.31 -13.59 17.25
CA LEU A 48 0.74 -12.58 16.35
C LEU A 48 -0.05 -13.22 15.20
N ASN A 49 0.45 -14.32 14.62
CA ASN A 49 -0.27 -15.04 13.59
C ASN A 49 -1.57 -15.67 14.14
N GLY A 50 -1.51 -16.29 15.32
CA GLY A 50 -2.68 -16.84 16.01
C GLY A 50 -3.72 -15.78 16.32
N LEU A 51 -3.33 -14.61 16.84
CA LEU A 51 -4.21 -13.46 17.06
C LEU A 51 -4.87 -12.97 15.77
N LEU A 52 -4.15 -12.97 14.65
CA LEU A 52 -4.70 -12.57 13.35
C LEU A 52 -5.64 -13.62 12.76
N VAL A 53 -5.31 -14.91 12.89
CA VAL A 53 -6.19 -16.01 12.45
C VAL A 53 -7.49 -15.98 13.25
N LEU A 54 -7.41 -15.79 14.57
CA LEU A 54 -8.59 -15.59 15.41
C LEU A 54 -9.35 -14.32 15.00
N GLY A 55 -8.66 -13.20 14.77
CA GLY A 55 -9.28 -11.95 14.30
C GLY A 55 -10.02 -12.09 12.96
N ASN A 56 -9.46 -12.85 12.01
CA ASN A 56 -10.11 -13.16 10.73
C ASN A 56 -11.24 -14.17 10.88
N GLN A 57 -11.07 -15.20 11.72
CA GLN A 57 -12.08 -16.23 11.99
C GLN A 57 -13.33 -15.63 12.66
N TYR A 58 -13.14 -14.69 13.58
CA TYR A 58 -14.22 -13.93 14.22
C TYR A 58 -14.65 -12.69 13.44
N ARG A 59 -14.16 -12.51 12.19
CA ARG A 59 -14.47 -11.38 11.31
C ARG A 59 -14.33 -10.01 11.99
N VAL A 60 -13.44 -9.88 12.98
CA VAL A 60 -13.34 -8.69 13.85
C VAL A 60 -13.10 -7.43 13.04
N PHE A 61 -12.22 -7.50 12.03
CA PHE A 61 -11.96 -6.37 11.13
C PHE A 61 -13.17 -5.98 10.27
N GLN A 62 -13.98 -6.96 9.86
CA GLN A 62 -15.21 -6.72 9.11
C GLN A 62 -16.29 -6.12 10.03
N THR A 63 -16.40 -6.60 11.27
CA THR A 63 -17.33 -6.07 12.29
C THR A 63 -16.98 -4.65 12.70
N ILE A 64 -15.69 -4.34 12.88
CA ILE A 64 -15.20 -2.98 13.10
C ILE A 64 -15.53 -2.10 11.89
N GLY A 65 -15.29 -2.59 10.66
CA GLY A 65 -15.66 -1.90 9.43
C GLY A 65 -17.16 -1.61 9.33
N GLN A 66 -18.01 -2.58 9.70
CA GLN A 66 -19.47 -2.42 9.74
C GLN A 66 -19.92 -1.45 10.83
N PHE A 67 -19.28 -1.48 12.00
CA PHE A 67 -19.55 -0.53 13.09
C PHE A 67 -19.21 0.91 12.68
N PHE A 68 -18.06 1.13 12.04
CA PHE A 68 -17.73 2.45 11.48
C PHE A 68 -18.63 2.82 10.30
N SER A 69 -19.07 1.85 9.49
CA SER A 69 -20.05 2.08 8.43
C SER A 69 -21.39 2.56 8.98
N LEU A 70 -21.82 2.05 10.14
CA LEU A 70 -23.04 2.49 10.84
C LEU A 70 -22.91 3.91 11.42
N LEU A 71 -21.74 4.26 11.94
CA LEU A 71 -21.45 5.62 12.45
C LEU A 71 -21.30 6.66 11.33
N THR A 72 -20.99 6.22 10.10
CA THR A 72 -20.74 7.10 8.96
C THR A 72 -21.87 7.06 7.93
N VAL A 73 -23.09 6.68 8.34
CA VAL A 73 -24.30 6.81 7.52
C VAL A 73 -24.69 8.29 7.45
N THR A 74 -23.93 9.05 6.67
CA THR A 74 -24.39 10.29 6.08
C THR A 74 -24.92 9.97 4.68
N SER A 75 -25.87 10.75 4.16
CA SER A 75 -26.53 10.55 2.86
C SER A 75 -25.59 10.45 1.65
N HIS A 76 -24.29 10.71 1.85
CA HIS A 76 -23.23 10.52 0.87
C HIS A 76 -22.09 9.70 1.51
N HIS A 77 -21.92 8.45 1.09
CA HIS A 77 -20.85 7.51 1.51
C HIS A 77 -19.42 7.96 1.14
N LEU A 78 -19.23 9.24 0.85
CA LEU A 78 -17.96 9.82 0.44
C LEU A 78 -16.98 9.84 1.63
N LEU A 79 -17.40 10.38 2.79
CA LEU A 79 -16.52 10.46 3.96
C LEU A 79 -16.10 9.07 4.45
N SER A 80 -17.03 8.12 4.54
CA SER A 80 -16.73 6.74 4.94
C SER A 80 -15.73 6.08 3.99
N THR A 81 -15.91 6.28 2.67
CA THR A 81 -15.00 5.76 1.66
C THR A 81 -13.60 6.34 1.79
N PHE A 82 -13.46 7.65 2.06
CA PHE A 82 -12.17 8.28 2.32
C PHE A 82 -11.50 7.75 3.59
N VAL A 83 -12.24 7.60 4.68
CA VAL A 83 -11.71 7.05 5.93
C VAL A 83 -11.28 5.60 5.75
N MET A 84 -12.10 4.76 5.10
CA MET A 84 -11.72 3.37 4.82
C MET A 84 -10.54 3.28 3.85
N GLY A 85 -10.48 4.15 2.82
CA GLY A 85 -9.32 4.25 1.93
C GLY A 85 -8.05 4.57 2.72
N LEU A 86 -8.08 5.61 3.57
CA LEU A 86 -6.99 5.99 4.45
C LEU A 86 -6.55 4.84 5.36
N LEU A 87 -7.48 4.16 6.03
CA LEU A 87 -7.19 3.03 6.91
C LEU A 87 -6.56 1.86 6.14
N ASN A 88 -7.02 1.57 4.92
CA ASN A 88 -6.42 0.54 4.07
C ASN A 88 -4.98 0.90 3.70
N ILE A 89 -4.72 2.15 3.32
CA ILE A 89 -3.38 2.59 2.93
C ILE A 89 -2.44 2.61 4.15
N LEU A 90 -2.91 3.09 5.31
CA LEU A 90 -2.16 3.02 6.57
C LEU A 90 -1.79 1.57 6.91
N SER A 91 -2.76 0.67 6.80
CA SER A 91 -2.58 -0.77 7.01
C SER A 91 -1.53 -1.35 6.05
N ALA A 92 -1.55 -0.95 4.76
CA ALA A 92 -0.53 -1.34 3.80
C ALA A 92 0.87 -0.80 4.13
N TRP A 93 0.97 0.46 4.54
CA TRP A 93 2.24 1.09 4.92
C TRP A 93 2.88 0.45 6.16
N VAL A 94 2.06 0.04 7.13
CA VAL A 94 2.51 -0.75 8.30
C VAL A 94 3.00 -2.14 7.86
N GLY A 95 2.63 -2.59 6.66
CA GLY A 95 3.08 -3.85 6.08
C GLY A 95 2.02 -4.94 6.12
N ASN A 96 0.73 -4.60 6.22
CA ASN A 96 -0.36 -5.56 6.05
C ASN A 96 -0.41 -6.04 4.59
N SER A 97 -0.28 -7.35 4.40
CA SER A 97 -0.23 -8.00 3.09
C SER A 97 -1.63 -8.24 2.53
N GLN A 98 -2.67 -8.21 3.37
CA GLN A 98 -4.06 -8.39 2.95
C GLN A 98 -4.58 -7.23 2.10
N VAL A 99 -3.99 -6.04 2.22
CA VAL A 99 -4.35 -4.89 1.36
C VAL A 99 -3.84 -5.08 -0.07
N PHE A 100 -2.75 -5.84 -0.22
CA PHE A 100 -2.28 -6.31 -1.52
C PHE A 100 -3.02 -7.58 -1.99
N ALA A 101 -3.80 -8.19 -1.10
CA ALA A 101 -4.62 -9.34 -1.44
C ALA A 101 -5.95 -8.89 -2.03
N LEU A 102 -6.45 -9.74 -2.92
CA LEU A 102 -7.62 -9.53 -3.74
C LEU A 102 -8.83 -9.48 -2.81
N ASN A 103 -9.47 -8.32 -2.66
CA ASN A 103 -10.80 -8.32 -2.05
C ASN A 103 -11.83 -8.34 -3.16
N SER A 104 -12.82 -9.21 -2.98
CA SER A 104 -13.87 -9.43 -3.97
C SER A 104 -14.82 -8.24 -3.97
N ILE A 105 -15.42 -7.94 -5.11
CA ILE A 105 -16.56 -7.00 -5.15
C ILE A 105 -17.70 -7.47 -4.23
N ALA A 106 -17.74 -8.77 -3.90
CA ALA A 106 -18.67 -9.36 -2.95
C ALA A 106 -18.46 -8.91 -1.50
N ASP A 107 -17.29 -8.35 -1.16
CA ASP A 107 -17.02 -7.82 0.18
C ASP A 107 -17.55 -6.38 0.36
N ASP A 108 -17.96 -5.73 -0.73
CA ASP A 108 -18.54 -4.38 -0.78
C ASP A 108 -20.01 -4.46 -1.26
N SER A 109 -20.94 -4.55 -0.30
CA SER A 109 -22.39 -4.64 -0.59
C SER A 109 -22.90 -3.51 -1.49
N PHE A 110 -22.33 -2.29 -1.37
CA PHE A 110 -22.73 -1.14 -2.18
C PHE A 110 -22.21 -1.25 -3.62
N ALA A 111 -20.99 -1.77 -3.80
CA ALA A 111 -20.47 -2.05 -5.13
C ALA A 111 -21.24 -3.17 -5.83
N LEU A 112 -21.70 -4.18 -5.09
CA LEU A 112 -22.53 -5.25 -5.63
C LEU A 112 -23.90 -4.73 -6.09
N GLU A 113 -24.51 -3.79 -5.35
CA GLU A 113 -25.77 -3.16 -5.77
C GLU A 113 -25.58 -2.30 -7.04
N ASN A 114 -24.48 -1.54 -7.11
CA ASN A 114 -24.13 -0.79 -8.33
C ASN A 114 -23.90 -1.70 -9.53
N LEU A 115 -23.22 -2.84 -9.34
CA LEU A 115 -23.00 -3.83 -10.39
C LEU A 115 -24.34 -4.41 -10.87
N THR A 116 -25.21 -4.79 -9.94
CA THR A 116 -26.54 -5.32 -10.24
C THR A 116 -27.35 -4.29 -11.03
N TYR A 117 -27.37 -3.04 -10.59
CA TYR A 117 -28.03 -1.94 -11.30
C TYR A 117 -27.49 -1.79 -12.73
N ALA A 118 -26.17 -1.81 -12.90
CA ALA A 118 -25.55 -1.63 -14.21
C ALA A 118 -25.77 -2.79 -15.17
N VAL A 119 -25.84 -4.02 -14.65
CA VAL A 119 -26.17 -5.22 -15.44
C VAL A 119 -27.64 -5.23 -15.83
N THR A 120 -28.55 -4.89 -14.91
CA THR A 120 -30.00 -4.87 -15.16
C THR A 120 -30.44 -3.73 -16.09
N ASN A 121 -29.87 -2.54 -15.93
CA ASN A 121 -30.26 -1.35 -16.70
C ASN A 121 -29.34 -1.09 -17.90
N HIS A 122 -28.32 -1.92 -18.12
CA HIS A 122 -27.30 -1.77 -19.17
C HIS A 122 -26.65 -0.37 -19.21
N THR A 123 -26.56 0.29 -18.05
CA THR A 123 -25.99 1.64 -17.94
C THR A 123 -25.20 1.82 -16.65
N THR A 124 -24.10 2.57 -16.76
CA THR A 124 -23.26 2.97 -15.63
C THR A 124 -23.56 4.40 -15.15
N THR A 125 -24.58 5.05 -15.75
CA THR A 125 -25.02 6.38 -15.37
C THR A 125 -26.24 6.33 -14.47
N GLY A 126 -26.24 7.11 -13.38
CA GLY A 126 -27.38 7.13 -12.44
C GLY A 126 -27.37 6.00 -11.41
N ILE A 127 -26.20 5.39 -11.18
CA ILE A 127 -26.04 4.34 -10.18
C ILE A 127 -26.39 4.85 -8.76
N PRO A 128 -26.94 3.97 -7.90
CA PRO A 128 -27.42 4.37 -6.57
C PRO A 128 -26.30 4.86 -5.65
N TYR A 129 -25.10 4.27 -5.71
CA TYR A 129 -23.97 4.65 -4.85
C TYR A 129 -22.77 5.11 -5.67
N LEU A 130 -22.67 6.40 -5.94
CA LEU A 130 -21.58 6.93 -6.76
C LEU A 130 -20.20 6.80 -6.08
N TYR A 131 -20.16 6.95 -4.76
CA TYR A 131 -18.93 7.01 -3.96
C TYR A 131 -18.73 5.72 -3.17
N THR A 132 -18.22 4.68 -3.83
CA THR A 132 -17.86 3.40 -3.19
C THR A 132 -16.35 3.21 -3.17
N LEU A 133 -15.88 2.29 -2.34
CA LEU A 133 -14.47 1.87 -2.31
C LEU A 133 -14.02 1.34 -3.66
N THR A 134 -14.88 0.57 -4.34
CA THR A 134 -14.57 0.07 -5.67
C THR A 134 -14.39 1.21 -6.67
N ASN A 135 -15.30 2.18 -6.71
CA ASN A 135 -15.26 3.24 -7.70
C ASN A 135 -14.20 4.32 -7.42
N LEU A 136 -13.99 4.70 -6.15
CA LEU A 136 -13.03 5.74 -5.79
C LEU A 136 -11.65 5.16 -5.47
N TYR A 137 -11.57 4.26 -4.49
CA TYR A 137 -10.29 3.79 -3.97
C TYR A 137 -9.64 2.78 -4.91
N ARG A 138 -10.34 1.74 -5.38
CA ARG A 138 -9.75 0.72 -6.26
C ARG A 138 -9.42 1.25 -7.65
N SER A 139 -10.36 1.97 -8.26
CA SER A 139 -10.17 2.45 -9.63
C SER A 139 -9.21 3.62 -9.74
N TYR A 140 -9.19 4.56 -8.79
CA TYR A 140 -8.38 5.77 -8.90
C TYR A 140 -7.40 5.96 -7.73
N GLY A 141 -7.79 5.63 -6.50
CA GLY A 141 -6.88 5.68 -5.35
C GLY A 141 -5.68 4.74 -5.49
N MET A 142 -5.86 3.59 -6.14
CA MET A 142 -4.81 2.60 -6.43
C MET A 142 -4.38 2.57 -7.89
N VAL A 143 -4.58 3.67 -8.63
CA VAL A 143 -4.25 3.78 -10.08
C VAL A 143 -2.79 3.45 -10.40
N ALA A 144 -1.89 3.75 -9.46
CA ALA A 144 -0.46 3.51 -9.55
C ALA A 144 -0.02 2.39 -8.58
N GLY A 145 -0.94 1.50 -8.19
CA GLY A 145 -0.73 0.50 -7.16
C GLY A 145 -1.01 1.00 -5.74
N VAL A 146 -0.82 0.11 -4.76
CA VAL A 146 -1.06 0.42 -3.34
C VAL A 146 -0.14 1.55 -2.89
N GLY A 147 -0.72 2.69 -2.51
CA GLY A 147 0.01 3.92 -2.14
C GLY A 147 0.77 4.56 -3.30
N SER A 148 0.32 4.36 -4.54
CA SER A 148 0.90 4.93 -5.76
C SER A 148 2.38 4.59 -6.01
N VAL A 149 2.79 3.37 -5.64
CA VAL A 149 4.18 2.88 -5.73
C VAL A 149 4.74 2.93 -7.16
N LEU A 150 3.93 2.67 -8.17
CA LEU A 150 4.35 2.78 -9.57
C LEU A 150 4.78 4.21 -9.92
N ALA A 151 4.10 5.21 -9.38
CA ALA A 151 4.48 6.61 -9.57
C ALA A 151 5.77 6.96 -8.83
N LEU A 152 5.97 6.42 -7.61
CA LEU A 152 7.22 6.56 -6.86
C LEU A 152 8.41 5.94 -7.62
N LEU A 153 8.23 4.75 -8.21
CA LEU A 153 9.22 4.10 -9.06
C LEU A 153 9.67 4.99 -10.22
N VAL A 154 8.71 5.58 -10.92
CA VAL A 154 8.98 6.52 -12.02
C VAL A 154 9.66 7.78 -11.51
N ALA A 155 9.22 8.35 -10.39
CA ALA A 155 9.86 9.52 -9.78
C ALA A 155 11.33 9.25 -9.39
N ILE A 156 11.65 8.06 -8.88
CA ILE A 156 13.02 7.63 -8.56
C ILE A 156 13.86 7.52 -9.84
N LEU A 157 13.32 6.93 -10.90
CA LEU A 157 14.04 6.81 -12.17
C LEU A 157 14.37 8.18 -12.78
N LEU A 158 13.45 9.13 -12.68
CA LEU A 158 13.61 10.48 -13.21
C LEU A 158 14.60 11.32 -12.40
N VAL A 159 14.57 11.25 -11.07
CA VAL A 159 15.22 12.25 -10.21
C VAL A 159 16.31 11.68 -9.30
N SER A 160 16.34 10.37 -9.07
CA SER A 160 17.33 9.78 -8.15
C SER A 160 18.76 9.91 -8.68
N ARG A 161 19.71 10.10 -7.76
CA ARG A 161 21.15 10.08 -8.05
C ARG A 161 21.78 8.71 -7.77
N SER A 162 21.10 7.83 -7.05
CA SER A 162 21.59 6.49 -6.70
C SER A 162 21.37 5.51 -7.85
N GLN A 163 22.46 4.96 -8.37
CA GLN A 163 22.41 3.92 -9.39
C GLN A 163 21.77 2.62 -8.87
N LYS A 164 21.91 2.33 -7.57
CA LYS A 164 21.25 1.18 -6.92
C LYS A 164 19.73 1.36 -6.94
N ASP A 165 19.24 2.51 -6.50
CA ASP A 165 17.80 2.80 -6.42
C ASP A 165 17.17 2.81 -7.81
N LYS A 166 17.86 3.38 -8.80
CA LYS A 166 17.43 3.35 -10.20
C LYS A 166 17.33 1.92 -10.73
N LYS A 167 18.33 1.08 -10.48
CA LYS A 167 18.33 -0.31 -10.95
C LYS A 167 17.20 -1.13 -10.31
N VAL A 168 17.03 -1.02 -8.99
CA VAL A 168 15.94 -1.69 -8.26
C VAL A 168 14.59 -1.20 -8.77
N SER A 169 14.44 0.11 -8.99
CA SER A 169 13.21 0.69 -9.51
C SER A 169 12.90 0.21 -10.92
N PHE A 170 13.90 0.18 -11.80
CA PHE A 170 13.72 -0.30 -13.18
C PHE A 170 13.24 -1.75 -13.23
N LEU A 171 13.84 -2.64 -12.44
CA LEU A 171 13.44 -4.04 -12.35
C LEU A 171 12.04 -4.22 -11.75
N SER A 172 11.60 -3.26 -10.94
CA SER A 172 10.32 -3.34 -10.23
C SER A 172 9.15 -2.70 -10.97
N ILE A 173 9.37 -1.96 -12.07
CA ILE A 173 8.27 -1.37 -12.86
C ILE A 173 7.29 -2.45 -13.32
N PHE A 174 7.80 -3.52 -13.90
CA PHE A 174 6.96 -4.58 -14.48
C PHE A 174 6.07 -5.24 -13.43
N PRO A 175 6.58 -5.80 -12.31
CA PRO A 175 5.70 -6.35 -11.28
C PRO A 175 4.79 -5.29 -10.65
N SER A 176 5.27 -4.06 -10.45
CA SER A 176 4.45 -2.98 -9.87
C SER A 176 3.30 -2.54 -10.78
N LEU A 177 3.44 -2.63 -12.11
CA LEU A 177 2.37 -2.31 -13.05
C LEU A 177 1.16 -3.22 -12.81
N PHE A 178 1.41 -4.47 -12.46
CA PHE A 178 0.41 -5.49 -12.12
C PHE A 178 0.09 -5.56 -10.64
N ASN A 179 0.17 -4.44 -9.91
CA ASN A 179 -0.12 -4.33 -8.47
C ASN A 179 0.77 -5.19 -7.54
N ASN A 180 1.87 -5.77 -8.04
CA ASN A 180 2.83 -6.53 -7.25
C ASN A 180 4.00 -5.64 -6.79
N GLY A 181 3.68 -4.49 -6.18
CA GLY A 181 4.66 -3.49 -5.74
C GLY A 181 5.34 -3.77 -4.39
N ALA A 182 4.83 -4.73 -3.60
CA ALA A 182 5.35 -5.00 -2.26
C ALA A 182 6.86 -5.34 -2.20
N PRO A 183 7.44 -6.15 -3.12
CA PRO A 183 8.88 -6.43 -3.13
C PRO A 183 9.73 -5.16 -3.27
N PHE A 184 9.25 -4.19 -4.06
CA PHE A 184 9.93 -2.91 -4.21
C PHE A 184 9.92 -2.10 -2.92
N MET A 185 8.79 -2.03 -2.23
CA MET A 185 8.66 -1.28 -0.98
C MET A 185 9.51 -1.84 0.17
N VAL A 186 9.97 -3.09 0.03
CA VAL A 186 10.97 -3.72 0.91
C VAL A 186 12.38 -3.45 0.39
N GLY A 187 12.60 -3.55 -0.93
CA GLY A 187 13.91 -3.36 -1.55
C GLY A 187 14.44 -1.92 -1.43
N ILE A 188 13.56 -0.93 -1.57
CA ILE A 188 13.78 0.42 -1.07
C ILE A 188 12.89 0.53 0.15
N PRO A 189 13.41 0.77 1.36
CA PRO A 189 12.63 0.77 2.60
C PRO A 189 11.65 1.95 2.60
N VAL A 190 10.52 1.77 1.93
CA VAL A 190 9.39 2.68 1.86
C VAL A 190 8.41 2.31 2.98
N LEU A 191 8.26 1.00 3.25
CA LEU A 191 7.53 0.52 4.42
C LEU A 191 8.20 1.01 5.70
N LEU A 192 7.38 1.48 6.64
CA LEU A 192 7.82 2.02 7.93
C LEU A 192 8.73 3.24 7.85
N ASN A 193 8.91 3.83 6.67
CA ASN A 193 9.71 5.04 6.49
C ASN A 193 8.85 6.29 6.63
N LEU A 194 9.10 7.06 7.68
CA LEU A 194 8.39 8.30 8.00
C LEU A 194 8.53 9.37 6.91
N LEU A 195 9.59 9.34 6.09
CA LEU A 195 9.73 10.27 4.97
C LEU A 195 8.63 10.02 3.92
N TYR A 196 8.36 8.76 3.62
CA TYR A 196 7.43 8.37 2.56
C TYR A 196 6.00 8.15 3.05
N VAL A 197 5.75 8.12 4.37
CA VAL A 197 4.38 7.93 4.90
C VAL A 197 3.42 9.02 4.44
N ILE A 198 3.90 10.27 4.39
CA ILE A 198 3.09 11.43 3.98
C ILE A 198 2.62 11.28 2.53
N PRO A 199 3.50 11.16 1.52
CA PRO A 199 3.05 11.01 0.15
C PRO A 199 2.29 9.70 -0.08
N PHE A 200 2.69 8.61 0.60
CA PHE A 200 2.02 7.32 0.49
C PHE A 200 0.54 7.37 0.90
N LEU A 201 0.20 8.21 1.89
CA LEU A 201 -1.18 8.41 2.36
C LEU A 201 -1.92 9.49 1.57
N LEU A 202 -1.25 10.62 1.31
CA LEU A 202 -1.88 11.80 0.74
C LEU A 202 -2.21 11.63 -0.74
N ILE A 203 -1.33 10.99 -1.51
CA ILE A 203 -1.49 10.87 -2.97
C ILE A 203 -2.74 10.05 -3.34
N PRO A 204 -2.98 8.84 -2.79
CA PRO A 204 -4.22 8.12 -3.04
C PRO A 204 -5.48 8.89 -2.64
N LEU A 205 -5.44 9.67 -1.56
CA LEU A 205 -6.57 10.50 -1.13
C LEU A 205 -6.84 11.64 -2.11
N VAL A 206 -5.80 12.26 -2.66
CA VAL A 206 -5.93 13.26 -3.73
C VAL A 206 -6.58 12.63 -4.97
N ASN A 207 -6.16 11.42 -5.36
CA ASN A 207 -6.76 10.71 -6.49
C ASN A 207 -8.23 10.36 -6.25
N MET A 208 -8.59 9.93 -5.04
CA MET A 208 -9.98 9.72 -4.65
C MET A 208 -10.79 11.02 -4.72
N GLY A 209 -10.21 12.15 -4.30
CA GLY A 209 -10.82 13.48 -4.41
C GLY A 209 -11.08 13.89 -5.86
N MET A 210 -10.08 13.73 -6.72
CA MET A 210 -10.23 14.00 -8.14
C MET A 210 -11.29 13.11 -8.79
N ALA A 211 -11.29 11.81 -8.46
CA ALA A 211 -12.30 10.88 -8.98
C ALA A 211 -13.70 11.26 -8.50
N ALA A 212 -13.87 11.65 -7.23
CA ALA A 212 -15.15 12.09 -6.69
C ALA A 212 -15.66 13.35 -7.42
N LEU A 213 -14.78 14.33 -7.68
CA LEU A 213 -15.13 15.52 -8.47
C LEU A 213 -15.49 15.17 -9.91
N ALA A 214 -14.71 14.30 -10.56
CA ALA A 214 -14.98 13.89 -11.94
C ALA A 214 -16.31 13.13 -12.09
N LEU A 215 -16.69 12.31 -11.10
CA LEU A 215 -17.99 11.65 -11.05
C LEU A 215 -19.12 12.65 -10.76
N CYS A 216 -18.91 13.60 -9.84
CA CYS A 216 -19.88 14.63 -9.49
C CYS A 216 -20.25 15.51 -10.70
N PHE A 217 -19.25 15.94 -11.48
CA PHE A 217 -19.45 16.71 -12.71
C PHE A 217 -19.84 15.87 -13.93
N LYS A 218 -20.05 14.54 -13.76
CA LYS A 218 -20.38 13.60 -14.85
C LYS A 218 -19.34 13.60 -15.98
N LEU A 219 -18.08 13.90 -15.66
CA LEU A 219 -16.96 13.88 -16.61
C LEU A 219 -16.60 12.44 -17.02
N MET A 220 -16.84 11.47 -16.14
CA MET A 220 -16.61 10.05 -16.39
C MET A 220 -17.74 9.17 -15.84
N PRO A 221 -17.99 8.00 -16.45
CA PRO A 221 -18.88 7.00 -15.88
C PRO A 221 -18.27 6.33 -14.64
N ALA A 222 -19.14 5.71 -13.82
CA ALA A 222 -18.71 4.97 -12.64
C ALA A 222 -18.09 3.60 -13.00
N ALA A 223 -17.02 3.24 -12.31
CA ALA A 223 -16.37 1.94 -12.43
C ALA A 223 -17.11 0.92 -11.54
N VAL A 224 -17.97 0.13 -12.17
CA VAL A 224 -18.87 -0.83 -11.50
C VAL A 224 -18.57 -2.27 -11.87
N TYR A 225 -17.88 -2.50 -12.99
CA TYR A 225 -17.55 -3.85 -13.43
C TYR A 225 -16.34 -4.39 -12.66
N PRO A 226 -16.39 -5.64 -12.19
CA PRO A 226 -15.26 -6.25 -11.51
C PRO A 226 -14.11 -6.43 -12.51
N VAL A 227 -12.93 -5.94 -12.13
CA VAL A 227 -11.72 -6.03 -12.95
C VAL A 227 -10.86 -7.17 -12.42
N PRO A 228 -10.44 -8.13 -13.26
CA PRO A 228 -9.57 -9.21 -12.85
C PRO A 228 -8.23 -8.71 -12.31
N ASP A 229 -7.72 -9.41 -11.32
CA ASP A 229 -6.42 -9.13 -10.75
C ASP A 229 -5.29 -9.52 -11.72
N GLY A 230 -4.21 -8.74 -11.72
CA GLY A 230 -3.20 -8.80 -12.79
C GLY A 230 -3.57 -7.95 -14.02
N THR A 231 -4.63 -7.15 -13.94
CA THR A 231 -4.80 -6.01 -14.86
C THR A 231 -3.76 -4.94 -14.54
N PRO A 232 -3.12 -4.31 -15.55
CA PRO A 232 -2.30 -3.13 -15.34
C PRO A 232 -3.07 -2.05 -14.56
N SER A 233 -2.51 -1.59 -13.45
CA SER A 233 -3.13 -0.64 -12.52
C SER A 233 -3.71 0.61 -13.19
N ILE A 234 -3.00 1.17 -14.18
CA ILE A 234 -3.44 2.33 -14.98
C ILE A 234 -4.72 2.04 -15.79
N LEU A 235 -4.90 0.80 -16.25
CA LEU A 235 -6.06 0.37 -17.04
C LEU A 235 -7.25 -0.06 -16.19
N TYR A 236 -7.09 -0.16 -14.86
CA TYR A 236 -8.12 -0.66 -13.97
C TYR A 236 -9.42 0.15 -14.09
N ALA A 237 -9.34 1.48 -14.05
CA ALA A 237 -10.51 2.36 -14.22
C ALA A 237 -11.16 2.25 -15.60
N PHE A 238 -10.37 2.05 -16.66
CA PHE A 238 -10.88 1.89 -18.02
C PHE A 238 -11.72 0.62 -18.15
N ILE A 239 -11.22 -0.51 -17.65
CA ILE A 239 -11.95 -1.78 -17.69
C ILE A 239 -13.16 -1.74 -16.75
N GLY A 240 -12.99 -1.17 -15.55
CA GLY A 240 -14.08 -1.08 -14.56
C GLY A 240 -15.28 -0.24 -15.02
N THR A 241 -15.06 0.68 -15.96
CA THR A 241 -16.13 1.50 -16.57
C THR A 241 -16.73 0.90 -17.85
N GLY A 242 -16.28 -0.29 -18.27
CA GLY A 242 -16.72 -0.92 -19.53
C GLY A 242 -16.04 -0.35 -20.77
N GLY A 243 -14.83 0.22 -20.63
CA GLY A 243 -14.04 0.74 -21.75
C GLY A 243 -14.18 2.24 -22.01
N SER A 244 -14.43 3.05 -20.98
CA SER A 244 -14.57 4.50 -21.16
C SER A 244 -13.22 5.20 -21.28
N LEU A 245 -12.95 5.82 -22.43
CA LEU A 245 -11.75 6.63 -22.66
C LEU A 245 -11.65 7.83 -21.70
N ARG A 246 -12.77 8.33 -21.18
CA ARG A 246 -12.79 9.42 -20.19
C ARG A 246 -12.21 8.98 -18.85
N ALA A 247 -12.55 7.77 -18.41
CA ALA A 247 -11.99 7.17 -17.20
C ALA A 247 -10.49 6.90 -17.34
N LEU A 248 -10.05 6.46 -18.52
CA LEU A 248 -8.63 6.30 -18.82
C LEU A 248 -7.88 7.64 -18.78
N ALA A 249 -8.44 8.71 -19.33
CA ALA A 249 -7.82 10.03 -19.29
C ALA A 249 -7.65 10.54 -17.86
N VAL A 250 -8.67 10.37 -17.00
CA VAL A 250 -8.58 10.73 -15.57
C VAL A 250 -7.53 9.88 -14.86
N SER A 251 -7.50 8.56 -15.11
CA SER A 251 -6.49 7.64 -14.57
C SER A 251 -5.05 8.08 -14.92
N LEU A 252 -4.81 8.41 -16.19
CA LEU A 252 -3.50 8.89 -16.64
C LEU A 252 -3.13 10.24 -16.01
N LEU A 253 -4.11 11.12 -15.82
CA LEU A 253 -3.90 12.41 -15.16
C LEU A 253 -3.58 12.24 -13.68
N CYS A 254 -4.29 11.35 -12.96
CA CYS A 254 -3.94 10.96 -11.60
C CYS A 254 -2.50 10.42 -11.55
N PHE A 255 -2.16 9.48 -12.42
CA PHE A 255 -0.80 8.91 -12.48
C PHE A 255 0.29 9.97 -12.70
N ALA A 256 0.07 10.91 -13.62
CA ALA A 256 1.02 11.99 -13.88
C ALA A 256 1.18 12.89 -12.65
N LEU A 257 0.08 13.22 -11.96
CA LEU A 257 0.11 13.99 -10.72
C LEU A 257 0.83 13.23 -9.60
N ASP A 258 0.59 11.94 -9.46
CA ASP A 258 1.27 11.09 -8.47
C ASP A 258 2.79 11.17 -8.64
N VAL A 259 3.28 11.07 -9.88
CA VAL A 259 4.72 11.17 -10.17
C VAL A 259 5.26 12.53 -9.72
N VAL A 260 4.57 13.61 -10.06
CA VAL A 260 4.97 14.98 -9.69
C VAL A 260 4.97 15.17 -8.17
N LEU A 261 3.96 14.67 -7.47
CA LEU A 261 3.84 14.74 -6.01
C LEU A 261 4.93 13.92 -5.30
N TYR A 262 5.41 12.83 -5.90
CA TYR A 262 6.50 12.03 -5.34
C TYR A 262 7.90 12.62 -5.54
N ILE A 263 8.14 13.40 -6.59
CA ILE A 263 9.44 14.02 -6.89
C ILE A 263 10.07 14.76 -5.69
N PRO A 264 9.37 15.66 -4.95
CA PRO A 264 9.97 16.37 -3.83
C PRO A 264 10.45 15.41 -2.72
N PHE A 265 9.67 14.38 -2.39
CA PHE A 265 10.03 13.42 -1.35
C PHE A 265 11.23 12.56 -1.75
N VAL A 266 11.33 12.17 -3.02
CA VAL A 266 12.50 11.47 -3.55
C VAL A 266 13.75 12.35 -3.46
N ARG A 267 13.66 13.65 -3.74
CA ARG A 267 14.80 14.58 -3.60
C ARG A 267 15.26 14.69 -2.15
N ILE A 268 14.32 14.87 -1.22
CA ILE A 268 14.62 14.93 0.22
C ILE A 268 15.27 13.62 0.68
N GLY A 269 14.73 12.46 0.27
CA GLY A 269 15.30 11.16 0.63
C GLY A 269 16.72 10.94 0.10
N ASN A 270 17.02 11.44 -1.10
CA ASN A 270 18.38 11.42 -1.63
C ASN A 270 19.34 12.32 -0.85
N GLN A 271 18.86 13.48 -0.38
CA GLN A 271 19.66 14.41 0.42
C GLN A 271 19.96 13.86 1.81
N VAL A 272 18.93 13.39 2.52
CA VAL A 272 19.09 12.76 3.85
C VAL A 272 20.08 11.60 3.79
N ARG A 273 20.01 10.75 2.74
CA ARG A 273 20.98 9.66 2.59
C ARG A 273 22.41 10.15 2.33
N LYS A 274 22.58 11.26 1.60
CA LYS A 274 23.90 11.86 1.36
C LYS A 274 24.49 12.36 2.67
N ASP A 275 23.69 13.08 3.46
CA ASP A 275 24.10 13.66 4.74
C ASP A 275 24.51 12.56 5.74
N LEU A 276 23.75 11.46 5.81
CA LEU A 276 24.09 10.29 6.64
C LEU A 276 25.40 9.60 6.23
N LEU A 277 25.74 9.58 4.93
CA LEU A 277 27.00 9.01 4.45
C LEU A 277 28.18 9.94 4.75
N GLU A 278 27.97 11.26 4.72
CA GLU A 278 29.00 12.25 5.07
C GLU A 278 29.26 12.28 6.58
N GLU A 279 28.22 12.19 7.43
CA GLU A 279 28.37 12.05 8.88
C GLU A 279 28.99 10.71 9.27
N GLY A 280 28.54 9.58 8.69
CA GLY A 280 29.10 8.26 8.98
C GLY A 280 30.58 8.12 8.60
N GLY A 281 30.99 8.71 7.48
CA GLY A 281 32.40 8.75 7.06
C GLY A 281 33.29 9.64 7.94
N SER A 282 32.71 10.60 8.68
CA SER A 282 33.45 11.42 9.64
C SER A 282 33.76 10.69 10.96
N HIS A 283 32.93 9.70 11.32
CA HIS A 283 33.09 8.91 12.55
C HIS A 283 33.99 7.66 12.38
N GLU A 284 34.24 7.19 11.16
CA GLU A 284 35.22 6.11 10.90
C GLU A 284 36.67 6.59 10.77
N ASN A 285 36.89 7.91 10.69
CA ASN A 285 38.21 8.52 10.52
C ASN A 285 38.78 9.18 11.79
N LEU A 286 38.22 8.87 12.97
CA LEU A 286 38.68 9.29 14.30
C LEU A 286 38.99 8.07 15.16
#